data_AF-A0A179BFL6-F1
#
_entry.id   AF-A0A179BFL6-F1
#
_cell.length_a   1.000
_cell.length_b   1.000
_cell.length_c   1.000
_cell.angle_alpha   90.00
_cell.angle_beta   90.00
_cell.angle_gamma   90.00
#
_symmetry.space_group_name_H-M   'P 1'
#
loop_
_entity.id
_entity.type
_entity.pdbx_description
1 polymer ?
#
loop_
_entity_poly.entity_id
_entity_poly.type
_entity_poly.pdbx_seq_one_letter_code
_entity_poly.pdbx_strand_id
1 'polypeptide(L)'
;MADIRRTIIAAVARNGIIGRDGDMPWRLSSDLKRFKALTLGKPVVMGRKTYDSIGKPLPGRPNVVISRQAAIDHADVSMTHSLPEAIKAAERLALETGVDEICILGGGQVYAQAIGLADRMCITHVEADLDGDASFPAIDPDIWQAGEAIAVPAGEKDSYPTRFIVYERRHA
;
A
#
# COMPACT_ATOMS: atom_id res chain seq x y z
N MET A 1 -25.39 -2.72 1.33
CA MET A 1 -24.31 -1.81 0.91
C MET A 1 -23.29 -2.67 0.20
N ALA A 2 -22.75 -2.23 -0.94
CA ALA A 2 -21.68 -3.00 -1.59
C ALA A 2 -20.50 -3.09 -0.61
N ASP A 3 -19.98 -4.30 -0.39
CA ASP A 3 -18.86 -4.53 0.50
C ASP A 3 -17.59 -4.09 -0.24
N ILE A 4 -16.99 -2.97 0.19
CA ILE A 4 -15.78 -2.42 -0.42
C ILE A 4 -14.57 -3.10 0.21
N ARG A 5 -13.83 -3.88 -0.57
CA ARG A 5 -12.64 -4.58 -0.10
C ARG A 5 -11.51 -3.59 0.22
N ARG A 6 -10.86 -3.79 1.36
CA ARG A 6 -9.70 -3.01 1.80
C ARG A 6 -8.43 -3.82 1.59
N THR A 7 -7.61 -3.42 0.64
CA THR A 7 -6.38 -4.14 0.30
C THR A 7 -5.14 -3.33 0.66
N ILE A 8 -4.26 -3.89 1.50
CA ILE A 8 -2.93 -3.33 1.72
C ILE A 8 -2.02 -3.72 0.56
N ILE A 9 -1.23 -2.78 0.03
CA ILE A 9 -0.23 -3.06 -1.00
C ILE A 9 1.10 -2.52 -0.49
N ALA A 10 2.10 -3.39 -0.32
CA ALA A 10 3.41 -3.03 0.19
C ALA A 10 4.52 -3.88 -0.43
N ALA A 11 5.72 -3.30 -0.54
CA ALA A 11 6.96 -4.04 -0.76
C ALA A 11 7.77 -4.04 0.54
N VAL A 12 8.26 -5.21 0.95
CA VAL A 12 8.82 -5.46 2.29
C VAL A 12 10.10 -6.29 2.14
N ALA A 13 11.22 -5.78 2.66
CA ALA A 13 12.47 -6.51 2.77
C ALA A 13 12.34 -7.72 3.70
N ARG A 14 13.26 -8.68 3.60
CA ARG A 14 13.26 -9.90 4.43
C ARG A 14 13.26 -9.59 5.92
N ASN A 15 13.95 -8.52 6.32
CA ASN A 15 14.00 -8.00 7.68
C ASN A 15 12.86 -7.01 8.02
N GLY A 16 11.82 -6.91 7.20
CA GLY A 16 10.63 -6.10 7.46
C GLY A 16 10.74 -4.62 7.07
N ILE A 17 11.87 -4.18 6.53
CA ILE A 17 12.09 -2.78 6.13
C ILE A 17 11.30 -2.44 4.87
N ILE A 18 10.69 -1.24 4.86
CA ILE A 18 9.91 -0.70 3.74
C ILE A 18 10.41 0.66 3.25
N GLY A 19 11.30 1.31 4.00
CA GLY A 19 11.72 2.66 3.70
C GLY A 19 12.93 3.08 4.53
N ARG A 20 13.66 4.05 3.99
CA ARG A 20 14.80 4.72 4.62
C ARG A 20 14.82 6.17 4.18
N ASP A 21 14.95 7.10 5.13
CA ASP A 21 15.11 8.54 4.85
C ASP A 21 14.00 9.11 3.95
N GLY A 22 12.81 8.52 3.98
CA GLY A 22 11.65 8.94 3.18
C GLY A 22 11.59 8.37 1.76
N ASP A 23 12.46 7.44 1.38
CA ASP A 23 12.42 6.75 0.08
C ASP A 23 12.47 5.21 0.27
N MET A 24 12.28 4.46 -0.82
CA MET A 24 12.53 3.03 -0.86
C MET A 24 14.05 2.79 -0.98
N PRO A 25 14.65 1.92 -0.13
CA PRO A 25 16.09 1.60 -0.19
C PRO A 25 16.44 0.65 -1.35
N TRP A 26 15.64 0.64 -2.41
CA TRP A 26 15.79 -0.21 -3.60
C TRP A 26 15.17 0.45 -4.82
N ARG A 27 15.52 -0.07 -5.98
CA ARG A 27 14.79 0.17 -7.23
C ARG A 27 14.14 -1.13 -7.66
N LEU A 28 12.81 -1.19 -7.75
CA LEU A 28 12.08 -2.38 -8.19
C LEU A 28 11.06 -1.99 -9.27
N SER A 29 11.54 -1.80 -10.49
CA SER A 29 10.71 -1.44 -11.64
C SER A 29 9.62 -2.48 -11.93
N SER A 30 9.90 -3.76 -11.70
CA SER A 30 8.91 -4.84 -11.86
C SER A 30 7.79 -4.74 -10.81
N ASP A 31 8.14 -4.40 -9.57
CA ASP A 31 7.16 -4.15 -8.51
C ASP A 31 6.32 -2.90 -8.78
N LEU A 32 6.95 -1.79 -9.22
CA LEU A 32 6.21 -0.57 -9.57
C LEU A 32 5.17 -0.78 -10.68
N LYS A 33 5.47 -1.66 -11.65
CA LYS A 33 4.49 -2.07 -12.69
C LYS A 33 3.33 -2.84 -12.05
N ARG A 34 3.61 -3.79 -11.17
CA ARG A 34 2.60 -4.54 -10.42
C ARG A 34 1.74 -3.61 -9.55
N PHE A 35 2.36 -2.74 -8.78
CA PHE A 35 1.70 -1.72 -7.95
C PHE A 35 0.74 -0.87 -8.78
N LYS A 36 1.18 -0.38 -9.96
CA LYS A 36 0.29 0.36 -10.87
C LYS A 36 -0.89 -0.50 -11.32
N ALA A 37 -0.66 -1.73 -11.76
CA ALA A 37 -1.72 -2.62 -12.21
C ALA A 37 -2.74 -2.94 -11.10
N LEU A 38 -2.28 -3.12 -9.86
CA LEU A 38 -3.14 -3.41 -8.71
C LEU A 38 -3.99 -2.20 -8.27
N THR A 39 -3.46 -0.99 -8.42
CA THR A 39 -4.08 0.24 -7.89
C THR A 39 -4.87 1.05 -8.92
N LEU A 40 -4.62 0.88 -10.22
CA LEU A 40 -5.20 1.75 -11.25
C LEU A 40 -6.73 1.77 -11.19
N GLY A 41 -7.33 2.96 -11.24
CA GLY A 41 -8.78 3.17 -11.14
C GLY A 41 -9.34 3.11 -9.72
N LYS A 42 -8.58 2.60 -8.74
CA LYS A 42 -9.04 2.43 -7.36
C LYS A 42 -8.64 3.62 -6.49
N PRO A 43 -9.45 4.02 -5.51
CA PRO A 43 -9.02 4.96 -4.49
C PRO A 43 -7.82 4.43 -3.71
N VAL A 44 -6.81 5.28 -3.53
CA VAL A 44 -5.58 4.95 -2.80
C VAL A 44 -5.47 5.77 -1.53
N VAL A 45 -5.22 5.11 -0.40
CA VAL A 45 -5.08 5.73 0.92
C VAL A 45 -3.61 5.73 1.33
N MET A 46 -3.08 6.89 1.70
CA MET A 46 -1.70 7.00 2.16
C MET A 46 -1.50 8.10 3.20
N GLY A 47 -0.43 8.00 3.99
CA GLY A 47 0.01 9.05 4.91
C GLY A 47 0.81 10.15 4.19
N ARG A 48 0.90 11.32 4.82
CA ARG A 48 1.59 12.48 4.25
C ARG A 48 3.03 12.21 3.79
N LYS A 49 3.85 11.54 4.60
CA LYS A 49 5.25 11.21 4.24
C LYS A 49 5.35 10.37 2.97
N THR A 50 4.44 9.41 2.79
CA THR A 50 4.40 8.57 1.59
C THR A 50 3.99 9.38 0.37
N TYR A 51 3.01 10.27 0.52
CA TYR A 51 2.63 11.19 -0.55
C TYR A 51 3.80 12.10 -0.96
N ASP A 52 4.49 12.70 0.02
CA ASP A 52 5.64 13.59 -0.23
C ASP A 52 6.80 12.84 -0.93
N SER A 53 7.04 11.58 -0.55
CA SER A 53 8.02 10.69 -1.19
C SER A 53 7.68 10.42 -2.67
N ILE A 54 6.40 10.16 -2.98
CA ILE A 54 5.92 10.00 -4.36
C ILE A 54 6.01 11.33 -5.13
N GLY A 55 5.85 12.46 -4.43
CA GLY A 55 6.03 13.82 -4.92
C GLY A 55 4.86 14.37 -5.74
N LYS A 56 3.90 13.53 -6.14
CA LYS A 56 2.71 13.93 -6.91
C LYS A 56 1.56 12.94 -6.75
N PRO A 57 0.32 13.33 -7.06
CA PRO A 57 -0.80 12.40 -7.10
C PRO A 57 -0.53 11.29 -8.09
N LEU A 58 -0.92 10.08 -7.71
CA LEU A 58 -0.84 8.92 -8.58
C LEU A 58 -1.88 9.04 -9.70
N PRO A 59 -1.49 9.18 -10.99
CA PRO A 59 -2.45 9.46 -12.05
C PRO A 59 -3.46 8.32 -12.23
N GLY A 60 -4.70 8.67 -12.54
CA GLY A 60 -5.80 7.73 -12.75
C GLY A 60 -6.27 7.00 -11.47
N ARG A 61 -5.97 7.57 -10.29
CA ARG A 61 -6.36 7.05 -8.98
C ARG A 61 -6.82 8.22 -8.10
N PRO A 62 -7.99 8.14 -7.45
CA PRO A 62 -8.35 9.09 -6.39
C PRO A 62 -7.37 8.93 -5.21
N ASN A 63 -6.65 9.99 -4.84
CA ASN A 63 -5.66 9.95 -3.77
C ASN A 63 -6.28 10.48 -2.47
N VAL A 64 -6.32 9.66 -1.42
CA VAL A 64 -6.76 10.04 -0.07
C VAL A 64 -5.55 10.12 0.84
N VAL A 65 -5.21 11.34 1.30
CA VAL A 65 -4.00 11.63 2.06
C VAL A 65 -4.35 11.94 3.51
N ILE A 66 -3.75 11.21 4.44
CA ILE A 66 -3.89 11.44 5.88
C ILE A 66 -2.82 12.47 6.31
N SER A 67 -3.27 13.64 6.76
CA SER A 67 -2.39 14.70 7.26
C SER A 67 -3.12 15.65 8.23
N ARG A 68 -2.34 16.31 9.10
CA ARG A 68 -2.79 17.47 9.90
C ARG A 68 -2.20 18.79 9.40
N GLN A 69 -1.39 18.74 8.34
CA GLN A 69 -0.74 19.89 7.74
C GLN A 69 -1.69 20.60 6.75
N ALA A 70 -1.19 21.66 6.11
CA ALA A 70 -1.90 22.38 5.06
C ALA A 70 -2.45 21.44 3.98
N ALA A 71 -3.60 21.81 3.42
CA ALA A 71 -4.25 21.06 2.36
C ALA A 71 -3.39 21.03 1.10
N ILE A 72 -3.45 19.91 0.38
CA ILE A 72 -2.90 19.79 -0.97
C ILE A 72 -4.00 20.27 -1.92
N ASP A 73 -3.75 21.36 -2.65
CA ASP A 73 -4.68 21.86 -3.63
C ASP A 73 -4.53 21.10 -4.96
N HIS A 74 -5.27 20.00 -5.09
CA HIS A 74 -5.32 19.20 -6.31
C HIS A 74 -6.64 18.43 -6.40
N ALA A 75 -7.28 18.44 -7.58
CA ALA A 75 -8.61 17.85 -7.78
C ALA A 75 -8.68 16.35 -7.43
N ASP A 76 -7.61 15.60 -7.75
CA ASP A 76 -7.52 14.16 -7.44
C ASP A 76 -7.09 13.85 -5.99
N VAL A 77 -6.91 14.85 -5.13
CA VAL A 77 -6.43 14.66 -3.75
C VAL A 77 -7.50 15.06 -2.74
N SER A 78 -7.93 14.10 -1.93
CA SER A 78 -8.77 14.31 -0.75
C SER A 78 -7.93 14.25 0.52
N MET A 79 -7.98 15.32 1.31
CA MET A 79 -7.30 15.38 2.61
C MET A 79 -8.19 14.83 3.72
N THR A 80 -7.60 14.06 4.64
CA THR A 80 -8.27 13.52 5.84
C THR A 80 -7.33 13.58 7.04
N HIS A 81 -7.85 13.42 8.25
CA HIS A 81 -7.08 13.60 9.48
C HIS A 81 -6.81 12.31 10.25
N SER A 82 -7.41 11.19 9.84
CA SER A 82 -7.26 9.88 10.49
C SER A 82 -7.48 8.73 9.51
N LEU A 83 -7.00 7.54 9.84
CA LEU A 83 -7.23 6.34 9.03
C LEU A 83 -8.74 6.00 8.88
N PRO A 84 -9.57 6.02 9.94
CA PRO A 84 -11.01 5.74 9.78
C PRO A 84 -11.72 6.73 8.85
N GLU A 85 -11.34 8.00 8.89
CA GLU A 85 -11.87 9.01 7.98
C GLU A 85 -11.40 8.77 6.55
N ALA A 86 -10.13 8.44 6.35
CA ALA A 86 -9.56 8.12 5.04
C ALA A 86 -10.21 6.90 4.40
N ILE A 87 -10.45 5.84 5.17
CA ILE A 87 -11.15 4.65 4.70
C ILE A 87 -12.57 5.02 4.25
N LYS A 88 -13.34 5.75 5.07
CA LYS A 88 -14.70 6.17 4.69
C LYS A 88 -14.72 7.04 3.43
N ALA A 89 -13.78 7.98 3.30
CA ALA A 89 -13.65 8.82 2.11
C ALA A 89 -13.32 7.99 0.87
N ALA A 90 -12.38 7.04 0.99
CA ALA A 90 -11.99 6.14 -0.09
C ALA A 90 -13.13 5.20 -0.49
N GLU A 91 -13.87 4.63 0.47
CA GLU A 91 -15.04 3.77 0.22
C GLU A 91 -16.14 4.54 -0.52
N ARG A 92 -16.40 5.80 -0.14
CA ARG A 92 -17.33 6.66 -0.87
C ARG A 92 -16.89 6.89 -2.31
N LEU A 93 -15.62 7.21 -2.53
CA LEU A 93 -15.05 7.40 -3.87
C LEU A 93 -15.12 6.11 -4.70
N ALA A 94 -14.93 4.94 -4.08
CA ALA A 94 -15.04 3.64 -4.74
C ALA A 94 -16.48 3.41 -5.23
N LEU A 95 -17.48 3.68 -4.37
CA LEU A 95 -18.89 3.61 -4.74
C LEU A 95 -19.26 4.57 -5.87
N GLU A 96 -18.79 5.82 -5.83
CA GLU A 96 -19.04 6.85 -6.85
C GLU A 96 -18.45 6.46 -8.22
N THR A 97 -17.32 5.73 -8.22
CA THR A 97 -16.61 5.29 -9.43
C THR A 97 -16.98 3.87 -9.86
N GLY A 98 -17.88 3.19 -9.14
CA GLY A 98 -18.32 1.83 -9.45
C GLY A 98 -17.24 0.76 -9.21
N VAL A 99 -16.28 1.04 -8.34
CA VAL A 99 -15.19 0.13 -7.95
C VAL A 99 -15.52 -0.49 -6.59
N ASP A 100 -15.15 -1.75 -6.38
CA ASP A 100 -15.43 -2.54 -5.17
C ASP A 100 -14.20 -2.70 -4.25
N GLU A 101 -13.16 -1.89 -4.43
CA GLU A 101 -11.89 -2.03 -3.74
C GLU A 101 -11.17 -0.69 -3.52
N ILE A 102 -10.58 -0.53 -2.34
CA ILE A 102 -9.64 0.55 -2.01
C ILE A 102 -8.26 -0.03 -1.70
N CYS A 103 -7.21 0.75 -1.96
CA CYS A 103 -5.83 0.32 -1.73
C CYS A 103 -5.14 1.17 -0.66
N ILE A 104 -4.63 0.55 0.39
CA ILE A 104 -3.87 1.21 1.46
C ILE A 104 -2.38 1.05 1.17
N LEU A 105 -1.70 2.19 1.00
CA LEU A 105 -0.33 2.27 0.49
C LEU A 105 0.69 2.71 1.57
N GLY A 106 0.26 2.75 2.83
CA GLY A 106 1.14 3.07 3.96
C GLY A 106 1.37 4.57 4.14
N GLY A 107 2.47 5.03 4.74
CA GLY A 107 3.65 4.27 5.19
C GLY A 107 3.46 3.51 6.50
N GLY A 108 4.56 3.20 7.18
CA GLY A 108 4.59 2.27 8.34
C GLY A 108 3.51 2.52 9.40
N GLN A 109 3.27 3.77 9.80
CA GLN A 109 2.22 4.12 10.77
C GLN A 109 0.79 3.85 10.26
N VAL A 110 0.55 4.04 8.97
CA VAL A 110 -0.74 3.74 8.33
C VAL A 110 -0.92 2.24 8.22
N TYR A 111 0.13 1.50 7.81
CA TYR A 111 0.08 0.03 7.77
C TYR A 111 -0.18 -0.59 9.14
N ALA A 112 0.49 -0.11 10.19
CA ALA A 112 0.29 -0.60 11.55
C ALA A 112 -1.15 -0.45 12.04
N GLN A 113 -1.83 0.63 11.66
CA GLN A 113 -3.26 0.84 11.97
C GLN A 113 -4.19 0.05 11.03
N ALA A 114 -3.81 -0.11 9.76
CA ALA A 114 -4.65 -0.71 8.73
C ALA A 114 -4.64 -2.24 8.74
N ILE A 115 -3.56 -2.90 9.20
CA ILE A 115 -3.44 -4.37 9.16
C ILE A 115 -4.53 -5.06 9.98
N GLY A 116 -5.10 -4.41 11.00
CA GLY A 116 -6.24 -4.94 11.74
C GLY A 116 -7.60 -4.79 11.04
N LEU A 117 -7.68 -3.95 10.01
CA LEU A 117 -8.92 -3.54 9.35
C LEU A 117 -9.03 -4.00 7.88
N ALA A 118 -7.92 -4.41 7.28
CA ALA A 118 -7.83 -4.83 5.88
C ALA A 118 -8.36 -6.24 5.66
N ASP A 119 -8.90 -6.52 4.48
CA ASP A 119 -9.42 -7.85 4.12
C ASP A 119 -8.36 -8.68 3.39
N ARG A 120 -7.48 -7.99 2.64
CA ARG A 120 -6.43 -8.58 1.81
C ARG A 120 -5.12 -7.82 1.94
N MET A 121 -4.00 -8.51 1.73
CA MET A 121 -2.70 -7.87 1.50
C MET A 121 -2.03 -8.41 0.23
N CYS A 122 -1.56 -7.52 -0.62
CA CYS A 122 -0.76 -7.83 -1.80
C CYS A 122 0.69 -7.44 -1.51
N ILE A 123 1.47 -8.37 -0.95
CA ILE A 123 2.83 -8.09 -0.49
C ILE A 123 3.86 -8.54 -1.54
N THR A 124 4.79 -7.65 -1.83
CA THR A 124 6.02 -7.97 -2.55
C THR A 124 7.13 -8.18 -1.53
N HIS A 125 7.55 -9.43 -1.34
CA HIS A 125 8.70 -9.77 -0.50
C HIS A 125 9.98 -9.53 -1.30
N VAL A 126 10.82 -8.60 -0.83
CA VAL A 126 12.12 -8.28 -1.42
C VAL A 126 13.17 -9.18 -0.79
N GLU A 127 13.90 -9.95 -1.60
CA GLU A 127 14.87 -10.95 -1.14
C GLU A 127 16.22 -10.33 -0.73
N ALA A 128 16.16 -9.38 0.20
CA ALA A 128 17.31 -8.68 0.75
C ALA A 128 17.05 -8.26 2.20
N ASP A 129 18.13 -8.17 2.98
CA ASP A 129 18.15 -7.52 4.30
C ASP A 129 18.74 -6.11 4.11
N LEU A 130 18.01 -5.09 4.55
CA LEU A 130 18.35 -3.69 4.25
C LEU A 130 18.27 -2.82 5.49
N ASP A 131 19.11 -1.79 5.56
CA ASP A 131 18.99 -0.76 6.59
C ASP A 131 17.82 0.18 6.27
N GLY A 132 17.04 0.54 7.29
CA GLY A 132 15.96 1.50 7.15
C GLY A 132 15.35 1.93 8.48
N ASP A 133 14.50 2.96 8.41
CA ASP A 133 13.86 3.62 9.54
C ASP A 133 12.34 3.41 9.57
N ALA A 134 11.80 2.75 8.53
CA ALA A 134 10.40 2.39 8.41
C ALA A 134 10.26 0.89 8.18
N SER A 135 9.39 0.25 8.95
CA SER A 135 9.08 -1.18 8.84
C SER A 135 7.60 -1.44 8.58
N PHE A 136 7.32 -2.61 8.02
CA PHE A 136 5.98 -3.17 7.91
C PHE A 136 5.63 -3.91 9.22
N PRO A 137 4.36 -3.87 9.69
CA PRO A 137 3.93 -4.70 10.81
C PRO A 137 4.11 -6.19 10.51
N ALA A 138 4.37 -7.00 11.55
CA ALA A 138 4.48 -8.44 11.39
C ALA A 138 3.19 -9.04 10.82
N ILE A 139 3.33 -9.94 9.85
CA ILE A 139 2.21 -10.69 9.27
C ILE A 139 1.98 -11.93 10.12
N ASP A 140 0.97 -11.87 10.98
CA ASP A 140 0.59 -12.99 11.85
C ASP A 140 -0.05 -14.13 11.03
N PRO A 141 0.54 -15.35 10.99
CA PRO A 141 0.00 -16.48 10.23
C PRO A 141 -1.32 -17.05 10.78
N ASP A 142 -1.67 -16.73 12.03
CA ASP A 142 -2.95 -17.10 12.64
C ASP A 142 -4.08 -16.17 12.18
N ILE A 143 -3.75 -14.98 11.69
CA ILE A 143 -4.70 -14.00 11.13
C ILE A 143 -4.71 -14.04 9.60
N TRP A 144 -3.55 -14.27 8.98
CA TRP A 144 -3.37 -14.15 7.54
C TRP A 144 -2.99 -15.47 6.89
N GLN A 145 -3.73 -15.86 5.86
CA GLN A 145 -3.41 -17.02 5.04
C GLN A 145 -2.65 -16.57 3.79
N ALA A 146 -1.42 -17.06 3.63
CA ALA A 146 -0.64 -16.85 2.42
C ALA A 146 -1.17 -17.71 1.27
N GLY A 147 -1.36 -17.09 0.09
CA GLY A 147 -1.54 -17.79 -1.17
C GLY A 147 -0.23 -18.27 -1.78
N GLU A 148 -0.29 -18.64 -3.06
CA GLU A 148 0.90 -19.03 -3.83
C GLU A 148 1.91 -17.88 -3.93
N ALA A 149 3.19 -18.21 -3.80
CA ALA A 149 4.28 -17.27 -3.98
C ALA A 149 4.77 -17.31 -5.43
N ILE A 150 4.66 -16.17 -6.12
CA ILE A 150 5.18 -16.02 -7.48
C ILE A 150 6.60 -15.46 -7.39
N ALA A 151 7.59 -16.27 -7.72
CA ALA A 151 8.98 -15.83 -7.77
C ALA A 151 9.24 -14.96 -9.01
N VAL A 152 9.86 -13.81 -8.81
CA VAL A 152 10.22 -12.85 -9.86
C VAL A 152 11.71 -12.55 -9.75
N PRO A 153 12.54 -13.06 -10.67
CA PRO A 153 13.96 -12.72 -10.74
C PRO A 153 14.18 -11.21 -10.86
N ALA A 154 15.33 -10.73 -10.39
CA ALA A 154 15.72 -9.33 -10.61
C ALA A 154 15.91 -9.06 -12.11
N GLY A 155 15.12 -8.16 -12.69
CA GLY A 155 15.38 -7.63 -14.02
C GLY A 155 16.51 -6.58 -14.02
N GLU A 156 16.89 -6.08 -15.20
CA GLU A 156 17.95 -5.07 -15.36
C GLU A 156 17.73 -3.77 -14.56
N LYS A 157 16.48 -3.45 -14.22
CA LYS A 157 16.09 -2.26 -13.47
C LYS A 157 15.55 -2.58 -12.07
N ASP A 158 15.85 -3.76 -11.57
CA ASP A 158 15.50 -4.23 -10.25
C ASP A 158 16.77 -4.51 -9.44
N SER A 159 16.85 -3.98 -8.22
CA SER A 159 18.00 -4.17 -7.33
C SER A 159 18.07 -5.61 -6.77
N TYR A 160 16.92 -6.25 -6.60
CA TYR A 160 16.79 -7.54 -5.91
C TYR A 160 15.71 -8.41 -6.54
N PRO A 161 15.82 -9.75 -6.44
CA PRO A 161 14.70 -10.63 -6.75
C PRO A 161 13.58 -10.44 -5.73
N THR A 162 12.36 -10.75 -6.14
CA THR A 162 11.16 -10.59 -5.30
C THR A 162 10.27 -11.82 -5.35
N ARG A 163 9.38 -11.96 -4.36
CA ARG A 163 8.26 -12.90 -4.39
C ARG A 163 6.97 -12.13 -4.19
N PHE A 164 6.01 -12.30 -5.08
CA PHE A 164 4.67 -11.74 -4.91
C PHE A 164 3.79 -12.73 -4.18
N ILE A 165 3.17 -12.29 -3.08
CA ILE A 165 2.26 -13.11 -2.29
C ILE A 165 1.00 -12.29 -2.03
N VAL A 166 -0.15 -12.92 -2.27
CA VAL A 166 -1.44 -12.40 -1.81
C VAL A 166 -1.81 -13.11 -0.52
N TYR A 167 -2.13 -12.34 0.51
CA TYR A 167 -2.64 -12.82 1.79
C TYR A 167 -4.11 -12.48 1.88
N GLU A 168 -4.92 -13.46 2.26
CA GLU A 168 -6.31 -13.23 2.65
C GLU A 168 -6.44 -13.31 4.16
N ARG A 169 -7.29 -12.47 4.75
CA ARG A 169 -7.60 -12.58 6.16
C ARG A 169 -8.34 -13.90 6.38
N ARG A 170 -7.91 -14.66 7.39
CA ARG A 170 -8.65 -15.85 7.84
C ARG A 170 -9.98 -15.38 8.43
N HIS A 171 -11.07 -15.85 7.86
CA HIS A 171 -12.37 -15.75 8.48
C HIS A 171 -12.46 -16.89 9.49
N ALA A 172 -12.69 -16.55 10.76
CA ALA A 172 -12.95 -17.52 11.83
C ALA A 172 -14.27 -18.26 11.59
#